data_AF-Q6RVZ9-F1
#
_entry.id   AF-Q6RVZ9-F1
#
_cell.length_a   1.000
_cell.length_b   1.000
_cell.length_c   1.000
_cell.angle_alpha   90.00
_cell.angle_beta   90.00
_cell.angle_gamma   90.00
#
_symmetry.space_group_name_H-M   'P 1'
#
loop_
_entity.id
_entity.type
_entity.pdbx_description
1 polymer ?
#
loop_
_entity_poly.entity_id
_entity_poly.type
_entity_poly.pdbx_seq_one_letter_code
_entity_poly.pdbx_strand_id
1 'polypeptide(L)'
;PIQFCLSAPKTDIENNIVVKDYTAMDRLLREERLLIAKMIRQIAATGCNVLLIQKSILREAISTLALDYCAKAKILVVKDIERDEIEFLSKALNCSPIASLDHFTSDKLGAANRVSDEDLDGNGRICRITGIPGKDMMTIFVRASNMLMLDETERCIHDALCVVRSII
;
A
#
# COMPACT_ATOMS: atom_id res chain seq x y z
N PRO A 1 4.26 -4.15 3.52
CA PRO A 1 4.42 -3.31 2.32
C PRO A 1 4.86 -4.14 1.11
N ILE A 2 4.10 -4.06 0.02
CA ILE A 2 4.39 -4.73 -1.25
C ILE A 2 5.11 -3.75 -2.17
N GLN A 3 6.18 -4.22 -2.81
CA GLN A 3 6.94 -3.47 -3.81
C GLN A 3 6.64 -3.92 -5.25
N PHE A 4 5.93 -5.05 -5.44
CA PHE A 4 5.50 -5.49 -6.77
C PHE A 4 4.15 -4.88 -7.18
N CYS A 5 3.92 -4.77 -8.49
CA CYS A 5 2.69 -4.24 -9.05
C CYS A 5 1.64 -5.35 -9.23
N LEU A 6 0.36 -5.05 -8.93
CA LEU A 6 -0.80 -5.89 -9.23
C LEU A 6 -1.46 -5.41 -10.53
N SER A 7 -0.73 -5.53 -11.63
CA SER A 7 -1.19 -5.16 -12.97
C SER A 7 -0.94 -6.27 -13.98
N ALA A 8 -1.52 -6.13 -15.17
CA ALA A 8 -1.32 -7.08 -16.26
C ALA A 8 0.19 -7.26 -16.55
N PRO A 9 0.63 -8.47 -16.91
CA PRO A 9 2.04 -8.77 -17.11
C PRO A 9 2.60 -7.95 -18.28
N LYS A 10 3.19 -6.81 -17.95
CA LYS A 10 4.04 -6.07 -18.88
C LYS A 10 5.44 -6.63 -18.76
N THR A 11 6.10 -6.91 -19.87
CA THR A 11 7.53 -7.21 -19.89
C THR A 11 8.31 -5.90 -19.76
N ASP A 12 9.50 -5.91 -19.16
CA ASP A 12 10.37 -4.72 -19.12
C ASP A 12 10.94 -4.38 -20.50
N ILE A 13 10.92 -5.35 -21.41
CA ILE A 13 11.33 -5.23 -22.80
C ILE A 13 10.09 -4.95 -23.65
N GLU A 14 10.25 -4.14 -24.70
CA GLU A 14 9.23 -3.92 -25.73
C GLU A 14 8.68 -5.26 -26.23
N ASN A 15 7.37 -5.47 -26.03
CA ASN A 15 6.69 -6.67 -26.45
C ASN A 15 5.51 -6.29 -27.34
N ASN A 16 5.41 -6.97 -28.48
CA ASN A 16 4.34 -6.75 -29.44
C ASN A 16 3.47 -8.00 -29.53
N ILE A 17 2.21 -7.88 -29.11
CA ILE A 17 1.25 -8.97 -29.14
C ILE A 17 0.51 -8.88 -30.48
N VAL A 18 0.93 -9.70 -31.44
CA VAL A 18 0.27 -9.78 -32.76
C VAL A 18 -0.90 -10.75 -32.67
N VAL A 19 -2.12 -10.21 -32.66
CA VAL A 19 -3.34 -11.03 -32.59
C VAL A 19 -3.83 -11.35 -34.01
N LYS A 20 -3.81 -12.64 -34.37
CA LYS A 20 -4.16 -13.12 -35.72
C LYS A 20 -5.64 -13.47 -35.88
N ASP A 21 -6.30 -13.90 -34.80
CA ASP A 21 -7.68 -14.39 -34.82
C ASP A 21 -8.56 -13.70 -33.78
N TYR A 22 -9.84 -13.50 -34.08
CA TYR A 22 -10.83 -12.96 -33.14
C TYR A 22 -11.00 -13.85 -31.89
N THR A 23 -10.85 -15.16 -32.02
CA THR A 23 -10.91 -16.09 -30.88
C THR A 23 -9.69 -15.98 -29.97
N ALA A 24 -8.54 -15.55 -30.50
CA ALA A 24 -7.33 -15.31 -29.73
C ALA A 24 -7.45 -14.05 -28.86
N MET A 25 -8.15 -13.00 -29.33
CA MET A 25 -8.45 -11.82 -28.51
C MET A 25 -9.18 -12.20 -27.21
N ASP A 26 -10.22 -13.04 -27.32
CA ASP A 26 -11.05 -13.39 -26.17
C ASP A 26 -10.32 -14.32 -25.18
N ARG A 27 -9.37 -15.12 -25.67
CA ARG A 27 -8.47 -15.92 -24.82
C ARG A 27 -7.52 -15.05 -24.02
N LEU A 28 -6.88 -14.06 -24.66
CA LEU A 28 -5.94 -13.15 -24.00
C LEU A 28 -6.62 -12.39 -22.84
N LEU A 29 -7.81 -11.83 -23.08
CA LEU A 29 -8.56 -11.11 -22.05
C LEU A 29 -8.93 -12.00 -20.85
N ARG A 30 -9.21 -13.29 -21.09
CA ARG A 30 -9.49 -14.25 -20.01
C ARG A 30 -8.23 -14.62 -19.24
N GLU A 31 -7.11 -14.82 -19.94
CA GLU A 31 -5.83 -15.15 -19.31
C GLU A 31 -5.34 -14.02 -18.39
N GLU A 32 -5.41 -12.76 -18.82
CA GLU A 32 -5.06 -11.60 -17.97
C GLU A 32 -5.89 -11.57 -16.68
N ARG A 33 -7.21 -11.75 -16.80
CA ARG A 33 -8.12 -11.78 -15.63
C ARG A 33 -7.81 -12.95 -14.70
N LEU A 34 -7.53 -14.14 -15.27
CA LEU A 34 -7.18 -15.33 -14.49
C LEU A 34 -5.87 -15.13 -13.74
N LEU A 35 -4.90 -14.46 -14.34
CA LEU A 35 -3.60 -14.20 -13.74
C LEU A 35 -3.74 -13.25 -12.53
N ILE A 36 -4.44 -12.12 -12.69
CA ILE A 36 -4.74 -11.19 -11.59
C ILE A 36 -5.50 -11.92 -10.47
N ALA A 37 -6.51 -12.72 -10.81
CA ALA A 37 -7.26 -13.50 -9.83
C ALA A 37 -6.39 -14.53 -9.08
N LYS A 38 -5.40 -15.15 -9.74
CA LYS A 38 -4.46 -16.06 -9.09
C LYS A 38 -3.56 -15.32 -8.09
N MET A 39 -3.03 -14.15 -8.45
CA MET A 39 -2.22 -13.34 -7.52
C MET A 39 -3.02 -12.98 -6.27
N ILE A 40 -4.26 -12.50 -6.44
CA ILE A 40 -5.10 -12.08 -5.32
C ILE A 40 -5.49 -13.27 -4.44
N ARG A 41 -5.73 -14.45 -5.03
CA ARG A 41 -5.96 -15.68 -4.24
C ARG A 41 -4.73 -16.08 -3.41
N GLN A 42 -3.52 -15.96 -3.95
CA GLN A 42 -2.30 -16.21 -3.17
C GLN A 42 -2.19 -15.24 -1.99
N ILE A 43 -2.46 -13.96 -2.23
CA ILE A 43 -2.48 -12.96 -1.15
C ILE A 43 -3.54 -13.30 -0.10
N ALA A 44 -4.77 -13.61 -0.53
CA ALA A 44 -5.86 -13.97 0.36
C ALA A 44 -5.55 -15.26 1.16
N ALA A 45 -4.84 -16.22 0.57
CA ALA A 45 -4.45 -17.46 1.24
C ALA A 45 -3.51 -17.24 2.43
N THR A 46 -2.71 -16.16 2.43
CA THR A 46 -1.87 -15.80 3.59
C THR A 46 -2.64 -15.17 4.74
N GLY A 47 -3.93 -14.83 4.55
CA GLY A 47 -4.74 -14.14 5.56
C GLY A 47 -4.40 -12.65 5.71
N CYS A 48 -3.85 -12.01 4.68
CA CYS A 48 -3.55 -10.59 4.71
C CYS A 48 -4.81 -9.74 4.50
N ASN A 49 -5.15 -8.88 5.47
CA ASN A 49 -6.35 -8.04 5.43
C ASN A 49 -6.09 -6.64 4.87
N VAL A 50 -4.85 -6.14 4.98
CA VAL A 50 -4.47 -4.79 4.58
C VAL A 50 -3.20 -4.83 3.74
N LEU A 51 -3.32 -4.35 2.50
CA LEU A 51 -2.23 -4.23 1.54
C LEU A 51 -1.78 -2.78 1.44
N LEU A 52 -0.48 -2.60 1.58
CA LEU A 52 0.22 -1.34 1.42
C LEU A 52 1.09 -1.45 0.16
N ILE A 53 0.76 -0.69 -0.89
CA ILE A 53 1.43 -0.78 -2.20
C ILE A 53 2.28 0.46 -2.44
N GLN A 54 3.55 0.24 -2.77
CA GLN A 54 4.46 1.31 -3.17
C GLN A 54 4.01 1.98 -4.47
N LYS A 55 4.17 3.30 -4.54
CA LYS A 55 4.02 4.07 -5.77
C LYS A 55 5.02 3.58 -6.82
N SER A 56 4.51 3.11 -7.96
CA SER A 56 5.33 2.75 -9.11
C SER A 56 5.23 3.85 -10.15
N ILE A 57 6.37 4.47 -10.47
CA ILE A 57 6.50 5.45 -11.56
C ILE A 57 6.73 4.79 -12.93
N LEU A 58 7.20 3.54 -12.93
CA LEU A 58 7.53 2.82 -14.17
C LEU A 58 6.29 2.17 -14.78
N ARG A 59 5.33 1.77 -13.94
CA ARG A 59 4.12 1.04 -14.35
C ARG A 59 2.96 1.33 -13.42
N GLU A 60 1.75 1.05 -13.88
CA GLU A 60 0.57 1.03 -13.01
C GLU A 60 0.77 0.02 -11.86
N ALA A 61 0.79 0.54 -10.63
CA ALA A 61 0.95 -0.25 -9.42
C ALA A 61 -0.24 -1.18 -9.19
N ILE A 62 -1.44 -0.76 -9.60
CA ILE A 62 -2.68 -1.54 -9.49
C ILE A 62 -3.59 -1.26 -10.68
N SER A 63 -4.23 -2.30 -11.22
CA SER A 63 -5.32 -2.16 -12.20
C SER A 63 -6.69 -2.03 -11.51
N THR A 64 -7.63 -1.34 -12.13
CA THR A 64 -9.03 -1.26 -11.65
C THR A 64 -9.66 -2.64 -11.44
N LEU A 65 -9.37 -3.60 -12.33
CA LEU A 65 -9.84 -4.98 -12.18
C LEU A 65 -9.26 -5.64 -10.90
N ALA A 66 -8.01 -5.35 -10.56
CA ALA A 66 -7.39 -5.88 -9.36
C ALA A 66 -8.04 -5.30 -8.10
N LEU A 67 -8.41 -4.02 -8.09
CA LEU A 67 -9.15 -3.40 -6.97
C LEU A 67 -10.50 -4.07 -6.74
N ASP A 68 -11.26 -4.34 -7.80
CA ASP A 68 -12.56 -5.01 -7.70
C ASP A 68 -12.44 -6.42 -7.09
N TYR A 69 -11.40 -7.16 -7.47
CA TYR A 69 -11.12 -8.48 -6.92
C TYR A 69 -10.62 -8.43 -5.47
N CYS A 70 -9.78 -7.44 -5.12
CA CYS A 70 -9.35 -7.20 -3.73
C CYS A 70 -10.55 -6.85 -2.83
N ALA A 71 -11.47 -6.01 -3.31
CA ALA A 71 -12.69 -5.66 -2.59
C ALA A 71 -13.59 -6.89 -2.34
N LYS A 72 -13.74 -7.77 -3.34
CA LYS A 72 -14.44 -9.06 -3.19
C LYS A 72 -13.76 -9.99 -2.18
N ALA A 73 -12.43 -9.95 -2.11
CA ALA A 73 -11.64 -10.70 -1.14
C ALA A 73 -11.62 -10.05 0.26
N LYS A 74 -12.29 -8.90 0.47
CA LYS A 74 -12.30 -8.11 1.71
C LYS A 74 -10.91 -7.63 2.16
N ILE A 75 -10.06 -7.32 1.19
CA ILE A 75 -8.71 -6.81 1.44
C ILE A 75 -8.72 -5.29 1.22
N LEU A 76 -8.37 -4.53 2.25
CA LEU A 76 -8.17 -3.08 2.13
C LEU A 76 -6.85 -2.82 1.42
N VAL A 77 -6.86 -1.95 0.41
CA VAL A 77 -5.65 -1.60 -0.34
C VAL A 77 -5.38 -0.11 -0.25
N VAL A 78 -4.24 0.25 0.34
CA VAL A 78 -3.68 1.60 0.30
C VAL A 78 -2.61 1.63 -0.77
N LYS A 79 -2.82 2.49 -1.76
CA LYS A 79 -1.92 2.69 -2.90
C LYS A 79 -1.10 3.97 -2.74
N ASP A 80 -0.08 4.09 -3.59
CA ASP A 80 0.72 5.31 -3.76
C ASP A 80 1.58 5.69 -2.54
N ILE A 81 2.10 4.69 -1.83
CA ILE A 81 3.02 4.91 -0.71
C ILE A 81 4.40 5.32 -1.24
N GLU A 82 5.01 6.34 -0.64
CA GLU A 82 6.33 6.80 -1.04
C GLU A 82 7.42 5.82 -0.64
N ARG A 83 8.52 5.81 -1.39
CA ARG A 83 9.62 4.85 -1.14
C ARG A 83 10.26 5.08 0.22
N ASP A 84 10.42 6.34 0.61
CA ASP A 84 11.08 6.72 1.87
C ASP A 84 10.22 6.32 3.09
N GLU A 85 8.90 6.28 2.92
CA GLU A 85 7.95 5.83 3.95
C GLU A 85 7.97 4.31 4.16
N ILE A 86 8.42 3.50 3.20
CA ILE A 86 8.41 2.03 3.33
C ILE A 86 9.30 1.57 4.47
N GLU A 87 10.46 2.19 4.66
CA GLU A 87 11.35 1.85 5.77
C GLU A 87 10.71 2.21 7.11
N PHE A 88 10.05 3.38 7.16
CA PHE A 88 9.31 3.82 8.33
C PHE A 88 8.16 2.85 8.65
N LEU A 89 7.34 2.46 7.66
CA LEU A 89 6.22 1.53 7.83
C LEU A 89 6.66 0.10 8.18
N SER A 90 7.74 -0.37 7.55
CA SER A 90 8.37 -1.66 7.84
C SER A 90 8.76 -1.74 9.32
N LYS A 91 9.42 -0.67 9.81
CA LYS A 91 9.71 -0.52 11.22
C LYS A 91 8.40 -0.42 12.00
N ALA A 92 7.52 0.53 11.73
CA ALA A 92 6.30 0.80 12.50
C ALA A 92 5.47 -0.47 12.74
N LEU A 93 5.23 -1.25 11.68
CA LEU A 93 4.32 -2.40 11.66
C LEU A 93 5.02 -3.74 11.94
N ASN A 94 6.33 -3.75 12.17
CA ASN A 94 7.16 -4.96 12.27
C ASN A 94 6.92 -5.94 11.10
N CYS A 95 6.78 -5.40 9.89
CA CYS A 95 6.51 -6.19 8.69
C CYS A 95 7.68 -6.06 7.72
N SER A 96 8.06 -7.17 7.07
CA SER A 96 9.13 -7.12 6.06
C SER A 96 8.55 -6.64 4.73
N PRO A 97 9.24 -5.74 3.99
CA PRO A 97 8.85 -5.40 2.64
C PRO A 97 9.00 -6.61 1.71
N ILE A 98 8.01 -6.84 0.85
CA ILE A 98 7.94 -8.02 -0.02
C ILE A 98 8.06 -7.57 -1.48
N ALA A 99 9.12 -8.01 -2.15
CA ALA A 99 9.45 -7.63 -3.53
C ALA A 99 8.79 -8.52 -4.59
N SER A 100 8.35 -9.73 -4.25
CA SER A 100 7.75 -10.68 -5.20
C SER A 100 6.65 -11.49 -4.55
N LEU A 101 5.68 -11.94 -5.35
CA LEU A 101 4.54 -12.75 -4.91
C LEU A 101 4.98 -14.07 -4.24
N ASP A 102 6.05 -14.69 -4.72
CA ASP A 102 6.54 -15.97 -4.19
C ASP A 102 7.11 -15.84 -2.77
N HIS A 103 7.50 -14.63 -2.38
CA HIS A 103 8.03 -14.32 -1.05
C HIS A 103 6.94 -13.86 -0.08
N PHE A 104 5.68 -13.92 -0.50
CA PHE A 104 4.52 -13.51 0.30
C PHE A 104 4.10 -14.65 1.24
N THR A 105 4.74 -14.71 2.41
CA THR A 105 4.44 -15.68 3.47
C THR A 105 3.81 -15.00 4.69
N SER A 106 3.04 -15.74 5.47
CA SER A 106 2.39 -15.27 6.70
C SER A 106 3.39 -14.70 7.72
N ASP A 107 4.61 -15.23 7.74
CA ASP A 107 5.64 -14.87 8.73
C ASP A 107 6.18 -13.44 8.55
N LYS A 108 6.01 -12.86 7.35
CA LYS A 108 6.45 -11.50 7.03
C LYS A 108 5.36 -10.45 7.27
N LEU A 109 4.15 -10.88 7.62
CA LEU A 109 3.02 -10.00 7.89
C LEU A 109 3.15 -9.37 9.28
N GLY A 110 2.85 -8.08 9.36
CA GLY A 110 2.73 -7.37 10.63
C GLY A 110 1.37 -7.58 11.28
N ALA A 111 1.29 -7.32 12.58
CA ALA A 111 0.04 -7.34 13.33
C ALA A 111 -0.41 -5.90 13.68
N ALA A 112 -1.69 -5.63 13.48
CA ALA A 112 -2.33 -4.39 13.93
C ALA A 112 -3.73 -4.70 14.47
N ASN A 113 -4.09 -4.08 15.59
CA ASN A 113 -5.37 -4.34 16.26
C ASN A 113 -6.56 -3.79 15.46
N ARG A 114 -6.42 -2.57 14.92
CA ARG A 114 -7.50 -1.91 14.19
C ARG A 114 -6.96 -1.02 13.10
N VAL A 115 -7.48 -1.23 11.89
CA VAL A 115 -7.26 -0.36 10.73
C VAL A 115 -8.60 0.25 10.33
N SER A 116 -8.70 1.58 10.40
CA SER A 116 -9.86 2.34 9.95
C SER A 116 -9.47 3.25 8.79
N ASP A 117 -10.28 3.24 7.74
CA ASP A 117 -10.28 4.31 6.73
C ASP A 117 -11.36 5.31 7.18
N GLU A 118 -10.93 6.47 7.64
CA GLU A 118 -11.80 7.54 8.15
C GLU A 118 -11.88 8.66 7.11
N ASP A 119 -13.10 8.96 6.67
CA ASP A 119 -13.42 10.15 5.88
C ASP A 119 -13.41 11.37 6.81
N LEU A 120 -12.59 12.39 6.52
CA LEU A 120 -12.56 13.63 7.28
C LEU A 120 -13.54 14.66 6.74
N ASP A 121 -14.84 14.37 6.82
CA ASP A 121 -15.93 15.33 6.60
C ASP A 121 -15.72 16.27 5.39
N GLY A 122 -15.25 15.71 4.25
CA GLY A 122 -15.02 16.44 3.01
C GLY A 122 -13.58 16.87 2.69
N ASN A 123 -12.62 16.70 3.63
CA ASN A 123 -11.21 17.07 3.45
C ASN A 123 -10.28 15.90 3.07
N GLY A 124 -10.83 14.73 2.72
CA GLY A 124 -10.09 13.55 2.27
C GLY A 124 -10.28 12.32 3.15
N ARG A 125 -9.56 11.26 2.79
CA ARG A 125 -9.55 9.96 3.49
C ARG A 125 -8.24 9.74 4.20
N ILE A 126 -8.29 9.25 5.43
CA ILE A 126 -7.10 8.88 6.19
C ILE A 126 -7.21 7.45 6.67
N CYS A 127 -6.21 6.66 6.33
CA CYS A 127 -6.03 5.31 6.86
C CYS A 127 -5.30 5.38 8.19
N ARG A 128 -6.03 5.14 9.29
CA ARG A 128 -5.48 5.07 10.64
C ARG A 128 -5.23 3.62 11.04
N ILE A 129 -3.98 3.29 11.33
CA ILE A 129 -3.58 1.99 11.87
C ILE A 129 -3.29 2.18 13.36
N THR A 130 -4.01 1.45 14.21
CA THR A 130 -3.94 1.59 15.67
C THR A 130 -3.70 0.24 16.36
N GLY A 131 -2.99 0.29 17.48
CA GLY A 131 -2.69 -0.88 18.31
C GLY A 131 -1.70 -1.83 17.63
N ILE A 132 -0.48 -1.34 17.38
CA ILE A 132 0.63 -2.17 16.92
C ILE A 132 1.38 -2.64 18.18
N PRO A 133 1.50 -3.96 18.42
CA PRO A 133 2.17 -4.47 19.61
C PRO A 133 3.68 -4.27 19.52
N GLY A 134 4.27 -3.71 20.59
CA GLY A 134 5.72 -3.75 20.82
C GLY A 134 6.55 -2.64 20.18
N LYS A 135 5.98 -1.44 19.92
CA LYS A 135 6.78 -0.28 19.48
C LYS A 135 6.44 1.05 20.11
N ASP A 136 7.50 1.80 20.39
CA ASP A 136 7.49 3.21 20.82
C ASP A 136 7.57 4.14 19.59
N MET A 137 6.68 3.94 18.62
CA MET A 137 6.57 4.85 17.47
C MET A 137 5.27 5.63 17.57
N MET A 138 5.40 6.96 17.55
CA MET A 138 4.28 7.88 17.67
C MET A 138 4.09 8.61 16.34
N THR A 139 2.85 8.66 15.86
CA THR A 139 2.46 9.47 14.71
C THR A 139 1.50 10.55 15.21
N ILE A 140 1.85 11.81 14.97
CA ILE A 140 1.02 12.97 15.34
C ILE A 140 0.32 13.44 14.07
N PHE A 141 -1.00 13.43 14.08
CA PHE A 141 -1.80 13.97 13.00
C PHE A 141 -2.20 15.41 13.32
N VAL A 142 -1.67 16.37 12.57
CA VAL A 142 -1.92 17.80 12.76
C VAL A 142 -3.01 18.26 11.79
N ARG A 143 -4.02 18.97 12.31
CA ARG A 143 -5.03 19.65 11.51
C ARG A 143 -4.99 21.14 11.79
N ALA A 144 -4.99 21.92 10.73
CA ALA A 144 -5.06 23.38 10.79
C ALA A 144 -6.02 23.89 9.71
N SER A 145 -6.61 25.06 9.95
CA SER A 145 -7.55 25.69 9.02
C SER A 145 -6.87 26.39 7.83
N ASN A 146 -5.57 26.66 7.92
CA ASN A 146 -4.79 27.35 6.89
C ASN A 146 -3.42 26.66 6.71
N MET A 147 -2.92 26.59 5.47
CA MET A 147 -1.60 26.01 5.15
C MET A 147 -0.49 26.71 5.93
N LEU A 148 -0.53 28.05 6.05
CA LEU A 148 0.46 28.80 6.83
C LEU A 148 0.51 28.38 8.31
N MET A 149 -0.63 28.02 8.90
CA MET A 149 -0.67 27.54 10.28
C MET A 149 -0.22 26.09 10.40
N LEU A 150 -0.43 25.27 9.36
CA LEU A 150 0.06 23.91 9.33
C LEU A 150 1.59 23.88 9.35
N ASP A 151 2.22 24.67 8.47
CA ASP A 151 3.69 24.78 8.38
C ASP A 151 4.28 25.31 9.69
N GLU A 152 3.65 26.30 10.32
CA GLU A 152 4.12 26.86 11.59
C GLU A 152 3.96 25.85 12.74
N THR A 153 2.88 25.08 12.75
CA THR A 153 2.63 24.05 13.77
C THR A 153 3.65 22.91 13.65
N GLU A 154 3.97 22.47 12.43
CA GLU A 154 5.01 21.47 12.18
C GLU A 154 6.37 21.92 12.74
N ARG A 155 6.76 23.17 12.46
CA ARG A 155 8.00 23.78 12.97
C ARG A 155 8.00 23.84 14.50
N CYS A 156 6.90 24.31 15.10
CA CYS A 156 6.76 24.39 16.56
C CYS A 156 6.91 23.01 17.23
N ILE A 157 6.31 21.97 16.65
CA ILE A 157 6.44 20.59 17.17
C ILE A 157 7.87 20.09 17.02
N HIS A 158 8.50 20.34 15.87
CA HIS A 158 9.89 19.97 15.63
C HIS A 158 10.84 20.60 16.65
N ASP A 159 10.69 21.89 16.92
CA ASP A 159 11.50 22.61 17.89
C ASP A 159 11.28 22.08 19.31
N ALA A 160 10.02 21.85 19.70
CA ALA A 160 9.68 21.27 21.00
C ALA A 160 10.30 19.87 21.19
N LEU A 161 10.23 19.01 20.16
CA LEU A 161 10.85 17.68 20.18
C LEU A 161 12.38 17.77 20.25
N CYS A 162 12.99 18.73 19.55
CA CYS A 162 14.43 18.94 19.59
C CYS A 162 14.91 19.38 20.98
N VAL A 163 14.17 20.26 21.66
CA VAL A 163 14.50 20.69 23.03
C VAL A 163 14.45 19.51 24.01
N VAL A 164 13.40 18.69 23.94
CA VAL A 164 13.30 17.48 24.79
C VAL A 164 14.44 16.51 24.48
N ARG A 165 14.78 16.33 23.20
CA ARG A 165 15.90 15.48 22.76
C ARG A 165 17.25 15.97 23.29
N SER A 166 17.44 17.27 23.52
CA SER A 166 18.70 17.80 24.08
C SER A 166 18.83 17.62 25.59
N ILE A 167 17.73 17.33 26.29
CA ILE A 167 17.71 17.13 27.75
C ILE A 167 17.88 15.65 28.11
N ILE A 168 17.50 14.75 27.20
CA ILE A 168 17.70 13.29 27.30
C ILE A 168 19.12 12.93 26.83
#